data_AF-A0A960NPG3-F1
#
_entry.id   AF-A0A960NPG3-F1
#
_cell.length_a   1.000
_cell.length_b   1.000
_cell.length_c   1.000
_cell.angle_alpha   90.00
_cell.angle_beta   90.00
_cell.angle_gamma   90.00
#
_symmetry.space_group_name_H-M   'P 1'
#
loop_
_entity.id
_entity.type
_entity.pdbx_description
1 polymer ?
#
loop_
_entity_poly.entity_id
_entity_poly.type
_entity_poly.pdbx_seq_one_letter_code
_entity_poly.pdbx_strand_id
1 'polypeptide(L)'
;MSNKQSGMCAILVGLGLIGPVHGQVVVDVSPPQGITLSIYDEGFALVSESRRAVLEQGDQDLRVTQLPALIDVSSVTHASVGRSTDFDVLEKRFLYDYADAESLFSRLRGVDVSILADGREISGEARYLRDQRGAEWISLNRADGLSLFPLDGITSLTAERSRLIAYPEPTMIWRTRTTQEGPKTFRVGYRTDGISWKAYYDILLRRSTADFFAKVELENQSGVDYEDARVRMIMTEKGLLAPLNRVVHAGREEVPAMR
;
A
#
# COMPACT_ATOMS: atom_id res chain seq x y z
N MET A 1 -17.70 -67.79 41.24
CA MET A 1 -16.24 -67.72 41.47
C MET A 1 -15.54 -67.89 40.12
N SER A 2 -14.32 -67.33 39.97
CA SER A 2 -13.31 -67.51 38.89
C SER A 2 -13.60 -68.52 37.75
N ASN A 3 -13.25 -68.29 36.49
CA ASN A 3 -12.08 -67.55 35.99
C ASN A 3 -12.20 -67.16 34.49
N LYS A 4 -11.22 -66.37 34.02
CA LYS A 4 -10.78 -66.05 32.63
C LYS A 4 -10.78 -67.28 31.68
N GLN A 5 -10.71 -67.21 30.35
CA GLN A 5 -10.31 -66.17 29.38
C GLN A 5 -10.97 -66.55 28.01
N SER A 6 -11.04 -65.76 26.93
CA SER A 6 -10.35 -64.54 26.47
C SER A 6 -11.28 -63.67 25.61
N GLY A 7 -10.87 -62.43 25.27
CA GLY A 7 -11.50 -61.62 24.22
C GLY A 7 -10.47 -60.65 23.60
N MET A 8 -10.09 -60.88 22.34
CA MET A 8 -9.05 -60.09 21.66
C MET A 8 -9.64 -58.81 21.06
N CYS A 9 -9.45 -57.68 21.73
CA CYS A 9 -9.90 -56.38 21.25
C CYS A 9 -8.78 -55.71 20.43
N ALA A 10 -8.97 -55.59 19.11
CA ALA A 10 -8.00 -54.94 18.23
C ALA A 10 -8.12 -53.41 18.38
N ILE A 11 -7.09 -52.79 18.97
CA ILE A 11 -6.99 -51.33 19.03
C ILE A 11 -6.51 -50.83 17.66
N LEU A 12 -7.43 -50.28 16.89
CA LEU A 12 -7.13 -49.53 15.67
C LEU A 12 -6.51 -48.19 16.07
N VAL A 13 -5.18 -48.16 16.23
CA VAL A 13 -4.42 -46.93 16.36
C VAL A 13 -4.43 -46.24 15.00
N GLY A 14 -5.37 -45.31 14.81
CA GLY A 14 -5.34 -44.41 13.67
C GLY A 14 -4.11 -43.52 13.76
N LEU A 15 -3.05 -43.87 13.01
CA LEU A 15 -2.00 -42.90 12.68
C LEU A 15 -2.65 -41.80 11.84
N GLY A 16 -3.08 -40.73 12.50
CA GLY A 16 -3.28 -39.45 11.86
C GLY A 16 -1.92 -39.01 11.33
N LEU A 17 -1.69 -39.23 10.03
CA LEU A 17 -0.62 -38.56 9.31
C LEU A 17 -0.93 -37.07 9.35
N ILE A 18 -0.37 -36.39 10.34
CA ILE A 18 -0.19 -34.94 10.30
C ILE A 18 0.78 -34.70 9.16
N GLY A 19 0.22 -34.59 7.94
CA GLY A 19 0.97 -34.10 6.80
C GLY A 19 1.60 -32.76 7.18
N PRO A 20 2.85 -32.48 6.79
CA PRO A 20 3.49 -31.24 7.15
C PRO A 20 2.59 -30.09 6.72
N VAL A 21 2.20 -29.25 7.69
CA VAL A 21 1.68 -27.91 7.43
C VAL A 21 2.82 -27.20 6.71
N HIS A 22 2.77 -27.20 5.38
CA HIS A 22 3.77 -26.54 4.57
C HIS A 22 3.70 -25.07 4.94
N GLY A 23 4.75 -24.57 5.60
CA GLY A 23 4.93 -23.14 5.81
C GLY A 23 4.80 -22.48 4.46
N GLN A 24 3.80 -21.61 4.30
CA GLN A 24 3.47 -20.97 3.04
C GLN A 24 4.72 -20.19 2.60
N VAL A 25 5.39 -20.66 1.55
CA VAL A 25 6.65 -20.08 1.08
C VAL A 25 6.36 -18.64 0.64
N VAL A 26 6.96 -17.68 1.33
CA VAL A 26 6.86 -16.26 0.97
C VAL A 26 8.14 -15.88 0.23
N VAL A 27 8.01 -15.60 -1.06
CA VAL A 27 9.09 -15.11 -1.91
C VAL A 27 8.98 -13.60 -2.00
N ASP A 28 10.06 -12.92 -1.66
CA ASP A 28 10.14 -11.47 -1.79
C ASP A 28 10.36 -11.05 -3.25
N VAL A 29 9.52 -10.14 -3.72
CA VAL A 29 9.63 -9.56 -5.05
C VAL A 29 10.60 -8.38 -5.00
N SER A 30 11.43 -8.22 -6.03
CA SER A 30 12.39 -7.13 -6.11
C SER A 30 11.71 -5.75 -6.06
N PRO A 31 12.47 -4.71 -5.68
CA PRO A 31 12.18 -3.33 -6.07
C PRO A 31 11.88 -3.19 -7.58
N PRO A 32 11.14 -2.16 -8.01
CA PRO A 32 11.00 -1.80 -9.41
C PRO A 32 12.35 -1.63 -10.11
N GLN A 33 12.50 -2.15 -11.33
CA GLN A 33 13.74 -2.07 -12.13
C GLN A 33 13.58 -1.30 -13.44
N GLY A 34 12.39 -0.75 -13.68
CA GLY A 34 12.09 -0.03 -14.91
C GLY A 34 10.64 0.42 -14.90
N ILE A 35 10.45 1.71 -14.67
CA ILE A 35 9.15 2.33 -14.43
C ILE A 35 8.74 3.14 -15.68
N THR A 36 7.46 3.07 -16.03
CA THR A 36 6.80 4.02 -16.93
C THR A 36 5.64 4.63 -16.17
N LEU A 37 5.68 5.96 -15.99
CA LEU A 37 4.73 6.71 -15.18
C LEU A 37 3.94 7.64 -16.11
N SER A 38 2.65 7.37 -16.30
CA SER A 38 1.77 8.20 -17.15
C SER A 38 0.86 9.03 -16.26
N ILE A 39 1.23 10.30 -16.04
CA ILE A 39 0.58 11.23 -15.11
C ILE A 39 -0.49 12.02 -15.85
N TYR A 40 -1.68 12.10 -15.26
CA TYR A 40 -2.81 12.86 -15.77
C TYR A 40 -2.95 14.16 -14.98
N ASP A 41 -3.39 15.23 -15.65
CA ASP A 41 -3.67 16.55 -15.04
C ASP A 41 -4.86 16.53 -14.05
N GLU A 42 -5.56 15.39 -13.97
CA GLU A 42 -6.62 15.11 -13.00
C GLU A 42 -6.11 14.63 -11.63
N GLY A 43 -4.80 14.45 -11.44
CA GLY A 43 -4.20 14.12 -10.14
C GLY A 43 -3.99 12.62 -9.87
N PHE A 44 -4.02 11.81 -10.92
CA PHE A 44 -3.70 10.38 -10.87
C PHE A 44 -2.63 10.01 -11.89
N ALA A 45 -1.98 8.87 -11.68
CA ALA A 45 -1.07 8.28 -12.65
C ALA A 45 -1.36 6.79 -12.91
N LEU A 46 -1.07 6.35 -14.13
CA LEU A 46 -0.94 4.94 -14.49
C LEU A 46 0.54 4.55 -14.43
N VAL A 47 0.87 3.64 -13.53
CA VAL A 47 2.22 3.09 -13.35
C VAL A 47 2.32 1.75 -14.05
N SER A 48 3.42 1.54 -14.76
CA SER A 48 3.82 0.22 -15.24
C SER A 48 5.28 -0.03 -14.93
N GLU A 49 5.55 -1.04 -14.13
CA GLU A 49 6.87 -1.34 -13.60
C GLU A 49 7.27 -2.80 -13.85
N SER A 50 8.55 -3.05 -14.07
CA SER A 50 9.12 -4.40 -14.14
C SER A 50 9.76 -4.80 -12.81
N ARG A 51 9.42 -6.00 -12.32
CA ARG A 51 9.95 -6.60 -11.10
C ARG A 51 10.43 -8.03 -11.36
N ARG A 52 11.22 -8.58 -10.43
CA ARG A 52 11.71 -9.97 -10.47
C ARG A 52 11.38 -10.72 -9.19
N ALA A 53 11.23 -12.04 -9.31
CA ALA A 53 11.19 -12.97 -8.19
C ALA A 53 11.86 -14.28 -8.59
N VAL A 54 12.36 -15.06 -7.62
CA VAL A 54 12.83 -16.43 -7.84
C VAL A 54 11.69 -17.35 -7.40
N LEU A 55 11.01 -17.96 -8.36
CA LEU A 55 9.84 -18.78 -8.07
C LEU A 55 10.26 -20.21 -7.70
N GLU A 56 9.52 -20.83 -6.79
CA GLU A 56 9.52 -22.28 -6.57
C GLU A 56 8.37 -22.93 -7.35
N GLN A 57 8.50 -24.21 -7.69
CA GLN A 57 7.44 -24.95 -8.36
C GLN A 57 6.27 -25.25 -7.39
N GLY A 58 5.03 -25.00 -7.81
CA GLY A 58 3.83 -25.24 -7.02
C GLY A 58 3.16 -23.95 -6.57
N ASP A 59 2.60 -23.95 -5.36
CA ASP A 59 1.92 -22.79 -4.76
C ASP A 59 2.85 -22.02 -3.82
N GLN A 60 2.91 -20.71 -3.97
CA GLN A 60 3.73 -19.81 -3.13
C GLN A 60 3.08 -18.43 -3.01
N ASP A 61 3.46 -17.67 -2.00
CA ASP A 61 3.06 -16.26 -1.87
C ASP A 61 4.19 -15.35 -2.35
N LEU A 62 3.88 -14.45 -3.28
CA LEU A 62 4.78 -13.37 -3.68
C LEU A 62 4.47 -12.12 -2.86
N ARG A 63 5.48 -11.59 -2.16
CA ARG A 63 5.37 -10.34 -1.39
C ARG A 63 5.92 -9.16 -2.19
N VAL A 64 5.02 -8.26 -2.58
CA VAL A 64 5.33 -7.02 -3.32
C VAL A 64 5.23 -5.83 -2.35
N THR A 65 6.34 -5.19 -2.06
CA THR A 65 6.42 -3.95 -1.27
C THR A 65 6.79 -2.74 -2.15
N GLN A 66 7.05 -1.55 -1.58
CA GLN A 66 7.26 -0.32 -2.34
C GLN A 66 6.10 -0.07 -3.33
N LEU A 67 4.89 -0.07 -2.80
CA LEU A 67 3.67 0.34 -3.51
C LEU A 67 3.21 1.68 -2.93
N PRO A 68 2.58 2.56 -3.72
CA PRO A 68 2.05 3.81 -3.19
C PRO A 68 0.94 3.56 -2.16
N ALA A 69 0.84 4.44 -1.17
CA ALA A 69 -0.24 4.45 -0.19
C ALA A 69 -1.59 4.72 -0.85
N LEU A 70 -1.60 5.54 -1.90
CA LEU A 70 -2.77 5.90 -2.71
C LEU A 70 -2.94 4.99 -3.93
N ILE A 71 -2.62 3.68 -3.80
CA ILE A 71 -2.80 2.69 -4.87
C ILE A 71 -4.28 2.31 -5.02
N ASP A 72 -4.77 2.28 -6.26
CA ASP A 72 -6.04 1.65 -6.57
C ASP A 72 -5.84 0.13 -6.64
N VAL A 73 -6.07 -0.56 -5.52
CA VAL A 73 -5.91 -2.02 -5.37
C VAL A 73 -6.70 -2.80 -6.44
N SER A 74 -7.85 -2.29 -6.89
CA SER A 74 -8.68 -2.95 -7.90
C SER A 74 -8.06 -2.92 -9.30
N SER A 75 -7.26 -1.88 -9.59
CA SER A 75 -6.55 -1.69 -10.86
C SER A 75 -5.30 -2.58 -11.02
N VAL A 76 -4.86 -3.26 -9.96
CA VAL A 76 -3.58 -3.98 -9.94
C VAL A 76 -3.60 -5.18 -10.88
N THR A 77 -2.89 -5.07 -11.99
CA THR A 77 -2.67 -6.10 -13.01
C THR A 77 -1.28 -6.69 -12.92
N HIS A 78 -1.14 -7.94 -13.33
CA HIS A 78 0.14 -8.60 -13.58
C HIS A 78 0.16 -9.07 -15.03
N ALA A 79 1.33 -9.01 -15.67
CA ALA A 79 1.57 -9.61 -16.98
C ALA A 79 3.00 -10.14 -17.04
N SER A 80 3.22 -11.29 -17.68
CA SER A 80 4.58 -11.67 -18.04
C SER A 80 5.16 -10.67 -19.06
N VAL A 81 6.48 -10.54 -19.08
CA VAL A 81 7.20 -9.80 -20.13
C VAL A 81 7.33 -10.63 -21.43
N GLY A 82 6.86 -11.90 -21.42
CA GLY A 82 6.82 -12.82 -22.58
C GLY A 82 5.41 -13.19 -23.07
N ARG A 83 5.34 -14.23 -23.92
CA ARG A 83 4.08 -14.72 -24.57
C ARG A 83 3.23 -15.68 -23.72
N SER A 84 3.64 -16.00 -22.50
CA SER A 84 2.93 -16.89 -21.57
C SER A 84 3.03 -16.34 -20.16
N THR A 85 2.01 -16.49 -19.33
CA THR A 85 2.11 -16.22 -17.89
C THR A 85 3.12 -17.17 -17.25
N ASP A 86 4.13 -16.62 -16.56
CA ASP A 86 5.14 -17.44 -15.86
C ASP A 86 4.60 -18.05 -14.55
N PHE A 87 3.48 -17.53 -14.06
CA PHE A 87 2.70 -17.99 -12.92
C PHE A 87 1.28 -17.44 -13.04
N ASP A 88 0.32 -18.13 -12.42
CA ASP A 88 -1.05 -17.65 -12.26
C ASP A 88 -1.22 -17.02 -10.87
N VAL A 89 -1.93 -15.89 -10.77
CA VAL A 89 -2.32 -15.28 -9.48
C VAL A 89 -3.68 -15.82 -9.07
N LEU A 90 -3.71 -16.59 -7.98
CA LEU A 90 -4.91 -17.22 -7.41
C LEU A 90 -5.65 -16.29 -6.44
N GLU A 91 -4.92 -15.51 -5.65
CA GLU A 91 -5.45 -14.59 -4.64
C GLU A 91 -4.60 -13.32 -4.57
N LYS A 92 -5.22 -12.18 -4.23
CA LYS A 92 -4.52 -10.93 -3.93
C LYS A 92 -5.01 -10.40 -2.58
N ARG A 93 -4.08 -10.07 -1.69
CA ARG A 93 -4.35 -9.41 -0.41
C ARG A 93 -3.50 -8.15 -0.32
N PHE A 94 -4.12 -6.99 -0.15
CA PHE A 94 -3.43 -5.75 0.15
C PHE A 94 -3.43 -5.53 1.66
N LEU A 95 -2.26 -5.23 2.21
CA LEU A 95 -1.99 -5.09 3.64
C LEU A 95 -1.22 -3.79 3.83
N TYR A 96 -1.80 -2.85 4.58
CA TYR A 96 -1.15 -1.60 4.94
C TYR A 96 -1.68 -1.17 6.32
N ASP A 97 -1.02 -1.65 7.37
CA ASP A 97 -1.53 -1.53 8.73
C ASP A 97 -1.33 -0.13 9.32
N TYR A 98 -0.59 0.75 8.62
CA TYR A 98 -0.28 2.12 9.05
C TYR A 98 -0.97 3.16 8.15
N ALA A 99 -2.01 2.76 7.39
CA ALA A 99 -2.85 3.66 6.62
C ALA A 99 -3.59 4.67 7.52
N ASP A 100 -4.11 4.19 8.64
CA ASP A 100 -4.80 4.96 9.67
C ASP A 100 -4.73 4.24 11.03
N ALA A 101 -5.24 4.90 12.07
CA ALA A 101 -5.30 4.35 13.43
C ALA A 101 -6.13 3.06 13.49
N GLU A 102 -7.26 2.99 12.78
CA GLU A 102 -8.16 1.83 12.80
C GLU A 102 -7.48 0.58 12.21
N SER A 103 -6.74 0.74 11.12
CA SER A 103 -5.93 -0.29 10.47
C SER A 103 -4.86 -0.84 11.43
N LEU A 104 -4.17 0.03 12.17
CA LEU A 104 -3.16 -0.37 13.16
C LEU A 104 -3.80 -1.12 14.32
N PHE A 105 -4.88 -0.58 14.89
CA PHE A 105 -5.59 -1.23 15.99
C PHE A 105 -6.35 -2.50 15.57
N SER A 106 -6.64 -2.69 14.29
CA SER A 106 -7.26 -3.92 13.78
C SER A 106 -6.38 -5.16 14.07
N ARG A 107 -5.04 -4.99 14.05
CA ARG A 107 -4.05 -6.02 14.37
C ARG A 107 -3.97 -6.37 15.86
N LEU A 108 -4.45 -5.48 16.73
CA LEU A 108 -4.47 -5.67 18.18
C LEU A 108 -5.74 -6.41 18.66
N ARG A 109 -6.71 -6.67 17.76
CA ARG A 109 -7.92 -7.42 18.06
C ARG A 109 -7.58 -8.87 18.44
N GLY A 110 -7.95 -9.29 19.65
CA GLY A 110 -7.62 -10.63 20.15
C GLY A 110 -6.16 -10.78 20.62
N VAL A 111 -5.44 -9.67 20.75
CA VAL A 111 -4.08 -9.62 21.30
C VAL A 111 -4.15 -8.98 22.68
N ASP A 112 -3.51 -9.60 23.66
CA ASP A 112 -3.29 -8.97 24.97
C ASP A 112 -2.31 -7.79 24.81
N VAL A 113 -2.77 -6.61 25.23
CA VAL A 113 -1.97 -5.38 25.25
C VAL A 113 -1.81 -4.90 26.69
N SER A 114 -0.81 -4.07 26.91
CA SER A 114 -0.66 -3.24 28.10
C SER A 114 -0.75 -1.77 27.70
N ILE A 115 -1.63 -1.00 28.37
CA ILE A 115 -1.76 0.45 28.17
C ILE A 115 -1.28 1.20 29.41
N LEU A 116 -0.77 2.41 29.22
CA LEU A 116 -0.53 3.39 30.27
C LEU A 116 -1.59 4.49 30.19
N ALA A 117 -2.51 4.53 31.15
CA ALA A 117 -3.56 5.55 31.28
C ALA A 117 -3.61 6.07 32.73
N ASP A 118 -3.71 7.39 32.91
CA ASP A 118 -3.68 8.06 34.23
C ASP A 118 -2.48 7.63 35.12
N GLY A 119 -1.33 7.35 34.51
CA GLY A 119 -0.13 6.87 35.21
C GLY A 119 -0.23 5.43 35.75
N ARG A 120 -1.26 4.67 35.38
CA ARG A 120 -1.45 3.25 35.72
C ARG A 120 -1.26 2.38 34.49
N GLU A 121 -0.54 1.29 34.66
CA GLU A 121 -0.44 0.24 33.65
C GLU A 121 -1.63 -0.72 33.80
N ILE A 122 -2.38 -0.95 32.72
CA ILE A 122 -3.55 -1.82 32.67
C ILE A 122 -3.44 -2.74 31.45
N SER A 123 -3.63 -4.04 31.63
CA SER A 123 -3.52 -5.03 30.55
C SER A 123 -4.82 -5.80 30.30
N GLY A 124 -5.03 -6.23 29.05
CA GLY A 124 -6.16 -7.06 28.62
C GLY A 124 -6.26 -7.19 27.10
N GLU A 125 -7.23 -7.97 26.61
CA GLU A 125 -7.48 -8.16 25.18
C GLU A 125 -8.04 -6.85 24.58
N ALA A 126 -7.34 -6.27 23.61
CA ALA A 126 -7.71 -4.97 23.06
C ALA A 126 -8.77 -5.06 21.95
N ARG A 127 -9.59 -4.01 21.88
CA ARG A 127 -10.41 -3.68 20.71
C ARG A 127 -10.57 -2.17 20.59
N TYR A 128 -10.24 -1.65 19.41
CA TYR A 128 -10.52 -0.27 19.04
C TYR A 128 -11.98 -0.08 18.65
N LEU A 129 -12.51 1.07 19.03
CA LEU A 129 -13.88 1.51 18.79
C LEU A 129 -13.85 2.98 18.38
N ARG A 130 -14.55 3.33 17.30
CA ARG A 130 -14.84 4.71 16.91
C ARG A 130 -16.35 4.90 16.92
N ASP A 131 -16.85 5.94 17.60
CA ASP A 131 -18.27 6.25 17.64
C ASP A 131 -18.74 7.07 16.41
N GLN A 132 -20.05 7.27 16.28
CA GLN A 132 -20.63 8.04 15.16
C GLN A 132 -20.27 9.54 15.16
N ARG A 133 -19.67 10.05 16.24
CA ARG A 133 -19.19 11.43 16.39
C ARG A 133 -17.68 11.54 16.18
N GLY A 134 -17.00 10.41 15.93
CA GLY A 134 -15.56 10.33 15.73
C GLY A 134 -14.74 10.18 17.02
N ALA A 135 -15.37 9.98 18.19
CA ALA A 135 -14.63 9.72 19.43
C ALA A 135 -14.02 8.32 19.40
N GLU A 136 -12.72 8.23 19.70
CA GLU A 136 -11.93 7.00 19.62
C GLU A 136 -11.66 6.42 21.01
N TRP A 137 -11.82 5.10 21.15
CA TRP A 137 -11.70 4.38 22.41
C TRP A 137 -10.95 3.07 22.22
N ILE A 138 -10.23 2.64 23.24
CA ILE A 138 -9.76 1.26 23.40
C ILE A 138 -10.60 0.62 24.51
N SER A 139 -11.26 -0.48 24.20
CA SER A 139 -11.81 -1.38 25.22
C SER A 139 -10.81 -2.49 25.52
N LEU A 140 -10.56 -2.75 26.81
CA LEU A 140 -9.79 -3.89 27.29
C LEU A 140 -10.75 -4.90 27.93
N ASN A 141 -10.84 -6.09 27.35
CA ASN A 141 -11.56 -7.23 27.91
C ASN A 141 -10.63 -7.95 28.90
N ARG A 142 -11.06 -8.07 30.16
CA ARG A 142 -10.26 -8.52 31.31
C ARG A 142 -11.06 -9.50 32.16
N ALA A 143 -10.38 -10.28 33.00
CA ALA A 143 -11.03 -11.28 33.85
C ALA A 143 -12.02 -10.69 34.89
N ASP A 144 -11.82 -9.42 35.26
CA ASP A 144 -12.66 -8.61 36.15
C ASP A 144 -13.74 -7.79 35.41
N GLY A 145 -13.75 -7.78 34.07
CA GLY A 145 -14.78 -7.15 33.25
C GLY A 145 -14.25 -6.40 32.03
N LEU A 146 -15.10 -5.55 31.43
CA LEU A 146 -14.74 -4.69 30.31
C LEU A 146 -14.36 -3.30 30.83
N SER A 147 -13.15 -2.84 30.50
CA SER A 147 -12.70 -1.45 30.76
C SER A 147 -12.70 -0.66 29.44
N LEU A 148 -13.07 0.62 29.45
CA LEU A 148 -13.02 1.51 28.29
C LEU A 148 -12.18 2.73 28.60
N PHE A 149 -11.29 3.09 27.67
CA PHE A 149 -10.38 4.22 27.78
C PHE A 149 -10.49 5.10 26.53
N PRO A 150 -10.67 6.42 26.67
CA PRO A 150 -10.50 7.37 25.56
C PRO A 150 -9.09 7.23 24.98
N LEU A 151 -8.96 7.22 23.65
CA LEU A 151 -7.67 7.00 22.99
C LEU A 151 -6.66 8.12 23.29
N ASP A 152 -7.14 9.35 23.45
CA ASP A 152 -6.35 10.54 23.84
C ASP A 152 -5.89 10.52 25.31
N GLY A 153 -6.52 9.71 26.17
CA GLY A 153 -6.07 9.44 27.54
C GLY A 153 -4.97 8.39 27.66
N ILE A 154 -4.60 7.71 26.57
CA ILE A 154 -3.60 6.63 26.57
C ILE A 154 -2.23 7.21 26.20
N THR A 155 -1.29 7.17 27.15
CA THR A 155 0.08 7.68 26.97
C THR A 155 1.00 6.66 26.27
N SER A 156 0.70 5.38 26.39
CA SER A 156 1.45 4.29 25.74
C SER A 156 0.56 3.08 25.53
N LEU A 157 0.76 2.35 24.44
CA LEU A 157 0.22 1.01 24.22
C LEU A 157 1.35 0.09 23.75
N THR A 158 1.47 -1.06 24.43
CA THR A 158 2.51 -2.07 24.18
C THR A 158 1.85 -3.43 23.99
N ALA A 159 2.35 -4.24 23.07
CA ALA A 159 1.89 -5.61 22.85
C ALA A 159 3.06 -6.51 22.45
N GLU A 160 2.91 -7.83 22.61
CA GLU A 160 3.96 -8.79 22.26
C GLU A 160 4.27 -8.76 20.76
N ARG A 161 5.50 -8.39 20.39
CA ARG A 161 5.95 -8.31 18.99
C ARG A 161 5.76 -9.62 18.21
N SER A 162 5.84 -10.77 18.88
CA SER A 162 5.61 -12.10 18.29
C SER A 162 4.19 -12.29 17.73
N ARG A 163 3.21 -11.51 18.20
CA ARG A 163 1.81 -11.54 17.74
C ARG A 163 1.49 -10.46 16.71
N LEU A 164 2.42 -9.54 16.45
CA LEU A 164 2.24 -8.39 15.56
C LEU A 164 3.14 -8.51 14.32
N ILE A 165 2.70 -9.30 13.35
CA ILE A 165 3.16 -9.13 11.97
C ILE A 165 2.43 -7.91 11.41
N ALA A 166 3.02 -6.74 11.60
CA ALA A 166 2.52 -5.48 11.08
C ALA A 166 3.19 -5.15 9.74
N TYR A 167 2.41 -4.57 8.82
CA TYR A 167 2.84 -4.13 7.48
C TYR A 167 2.89 -2.59 7.47
N PRO A 168 4.06 -1.98 7.83
CA PRO A 168 4.21 -0.53 7.96
C PRO A 168 4.24 0.23 6.63
N GLU A 169 4.44 -0.49 5.53
CA GLU A 169 4.38 0.02 4.17
C GLU A 169 3.30 -0.73 3.36
N PRO A 170 2.71 -0.09 2.34
CA PRO A 170 1.79 -0.74 1.42
C PRO A 170 2.37 -2.03 0.82
N THR A 171 1.80 -3.16 1.22
CA THR A 171 2.29 -4.49 0.86
C THR A 171 1.18 -5.27 0.19
N MET A 172 1.47 -5.87 -0.96
CA MET A 172 0.57 -6.76 -1.67
C MET A 172 1.11 -8.19 -1.61
N ILE A 173 0.32 -9.11 -1.07
CA ILE A 173 0.59 -10.54 -1.08
C ILE A 173 -0.22 -11.17 -2.21
N TRP A 174 0.45 -11.77 -3.19
CA TRP A 174 -0.19 -12.58 -4.22
C TRP A 174 0.01 -14.05 -3.92
N ARG A 175 -1.06 -14.81 -3.72
CA ARG A 175 -0.94 -16.26 -3.76
C ARG A 175 -0.87 -16.68 -5.22
N THR A 176 0.19 -17.37 -5.59
CA THR A 176 0.50 -17.73 -6.98
C THR A 176 0.68 -19.23 -7.14
N ARG A 177 0.52 -19.71 -8.37
CA ARG A 177 0.89 -21.06 -8.78
C ARG A 177 1.78 -21.01 -10.01
N THR A 178 2.86 -21.78 -10.03
CA THR A 178 3.66 -21.99 -11.24
C THR A 178 4.09 -23.44 -11.42
N THR A 179 4.29 -23.82 -12.67
CA THR A 179 4.91 -25.09 -13.07
C THR A 179 6.42 -24.97 -13.31
N GLN A 180 6.98 -23.76 -13.25
CA GLN A 180 8.38 -23.45 -13.56
C GLN A 180 9.06 -22.72 -12.39
N GLU A 181 10.09 -23.33 -11.82
CA GLU A 181 10.97 -22.67 -10.84
C GLU A 181 11.98 -21.72 -11.51
N GLY A 182 12.66 -20.92 -10.67
CA GLY A 182 13.77 -20.05 -11.06
C GLY A 182 13.41 -18.57 -11.24
N PRO A 183 14.39 -17.75 -11.67
CA PRO A 183 14.22 -16.30 -11.77
C PRO A 183 13.27 -15.91 -12.90
N LYS A 184 12.18 -15.23 -12.55
CA LYS A 184 11.20 -14.67 -13.49
C LYS A 184 11.16 -13.15 -13.42
N THR A 185 10.91 -12.51 -14.56
CA THR A 185 10.67 -11.06 -14.66
C THR A 185 9.25 -10.84 -15.15
N PHE A 186 8.46 -10.07 -14.39
CA PHE A 186 7.08 -9.76 -14.69
C PHE A 186 6.83 -8.26 -14.60
N ARG A 187 5.71 -7.83 -15.18
CA ARG A 187 5.24 -6.45 -15.16
C ARG A 187 4.08 -6.34 -14.19
N VAL A 188 4.13 -5.34 -13.31
CA VAL A 188 3.00 -4.89 -12.51
C VAL A 188 2.46 -3.62 -13.16
N GLY A 189 1.14 -3.50 -13.25
CA GLY A 189 0.47 -2.30 -13.75
C GLY A 189 -0.64 -1.88 -12.80
N TYR A 190 -0.69 -0.61 -12.41
CA TYR A 190 -1.69 -0.09 -11.47
C TYR A 190 -1.94 1.41 -11.69
N ARG A 191 -3.09 1.88 -11.21
CA ARG A 191 -3.43 3.28 -11.02
C ARG A 191 -3.06 3.69 -9.59
N THR A 192 -2.61 4.92 -9.43
CA THR A 192 -2.43 5.56 -8.12
C THR A 192 -2.85 7.03 -8.19
N ASP A 193 -3.45 7.52 -7.10
CA ASP A 193 -3.79 8.93 -6.94
C ASP A 193 -2.66 9.71 -6.24
N GLY A 194 -2.78 11.02 -6.17
CA GLY A 194 -1.80 11.89 -5.50
C GLY A 194 -0.55 12.18 -6.33
N ILE A 195 -0.57 11.92 -7.64
CA ILE A 195 0.48 12.37 -8.56
C ILE A 195 -0.15 13.28 -9.59
N SER A 196 0.28 14.54 -9.62
CA SER A 196 -0.24 15.54 -10.56
C SER A 196 0.88 16.25 -11.30
N TRP A 197 0.53 16.85 -12.43
CA TRP A 197 1.43 17.71 -13.18
C TRP A 197 0.67 18.95 -13.68
N LYS A 198 1.39 20.06 -13.84
CA LYS A 198 0.90 21.31 -14.41
C LYS A 198 1.96 21.89 -15.34
N ALA A 199 1.54 22.55 -16.40
CA ALA A 199 2.42 23.36 -17.25
C ALA A 199 2.08 24.84 -17.11
N TYR A 200 3.12 25.65 -17.05
CA TYR A 200 3.10 27.10 -17.07
C TYR A 200 3.79 27.58 -18.35
N TYR A 201 3.20 28.57 -19.01
CA TYR A 201 3.67 29.09 -20.28
C TYR A 201 3.79 30.61 -20.23
N ASP A 202 5.03 31.11 -20.35
CA ASP A 202 5.32 32.54 -20.38
C ASP A 202 5.76 32.94 -21.79
N ILE A 203 5.22 34.05 -22.30
CA ILE A 203 5.54 34.57 -23.64
C ILE A 203 6.00 36.01 -23.53
N LEU A 204 7.27 36.26 -23.83
CA LEU A 204 7.82 37.61 -23.93
C LEU A 204 7.73 38.09 -25.38
N LEU A 205 6.72 38.91 -25.67
CA LEU A 205 6.53 39.52 -26.99
C LEU A 205 7.49 40.71 -27.20
N ARG A 206 8.12 40.75 -28.37
CA ARG A 206 8.93 41.87 -28.88
C ARG A 206 8.31 42.37 -30.20
N ARG A 207 8.87 43.42 -30.80
CA ARG A 207 8.29 44.07 -32.01
C ARG A 207 8.03 43.13 -33.19
N SER A 208 8.84 42.09 -33.35
CA SER A 208 8.74 41.12 -34.47
C SER A 208 9.15 39.70 -34.10
N THR A 209 9.34 39.41 -32.80
CA THR A 209 9.74 38.10 -32.28
C THR A 209 9.03 37.83 -30.96
N ALA A 210 9.00 36.56 -30.54
CA ALA A 210 8.48 36.14 -29.25
C ALA A 210 9.43 35.10 -28.64
N ASP A 211 9.78 35.28 -27.37
CA ASP A 211 10.48 34.25 -26.60
C ASP A 211 9.43 33.46 -25.82
N PHE A 212 9.38 32.13 -26.01
CA PHE A 212 8.42 31.22 -25.38
C PHE A 212 9.13 30.35 -24.33
N PHE A 213 8.63 30.38 -23.11
CA PHE A 213 9.14 29.57 -22.00
C PHE A 213 8.03 28.64 -21.51
N ALA A 214 8.36 27.35 -21.36
CA ALA A 214 7.48 26.37 -20.76
C ALA A 214 8.15 25.80 -19.51
N LYS A 215 7.43 25.83 -18.38
CA LYS A 215 7.83 25.17 -17.13
C LYS A 215 6.81 24.09 -16.82
N VAL A 216 7.30 22.91 -16.41
CA VAL A 216 6.47 21.87 -15.79
C VAL A 216 6.67 21.90 -14.29
N GLU A 217 5.58 21.72 -13.55
CA GLU A 217 5.57 21.37 -12.14
C GLU A 217 4.96 19.97 -11.99
N LEU A 218 5.58 19.14 -11.16
CA LEU A 218 5.15 17.79 -10.85
C LEU A 218 5.08 17.67 -9.33
N GLU A 219 3.97 17.18 -8.82
CA GLU A 219 3.74 16.97 -7.40
C GLU A 219 3.45 15.48 -7.16
N ASN A 220 4.23 14.85 -6.26
CA ASN A 220 4.07 13.46 -5.88
C ASN A 220 3.77 13.37 -4.37
N GLN A 221 2.58 12.89 -4.06
CA GLN A 221 2.07 12.60 -2.72
C GLN A 221 1.65 11.12 -2.59
N SER A 222 2.04 10.25 -3.53
CA SER A 222 1.62 8.83 -3.54
C SER A 222 2.26 8.01 -2.42
N GLY A 223 3.33 8.52 -1.79
CA GLY A 223 4.05 7.89 -0.69
C GLY A 223 5.25 7.02 -1.12
N VAL A 224 5.57 6.93 -2.41
CA VAL A 224 6.77 6.26 -2.93
C VAL A 224 7.47 7.08 -4.01
N ASP A 225 8.78 6.89 -4.13
CA ASP A 225 9.60 7.47 -5.19
C ASP A 225 9.58 6.61 -6.46
N TYR A 226 9.69 7.27 -7.62
CA TYR A 226 9.71 6.64 -8.94
C TYR A 226 11.06 6.89 -9.63
N GLU A 227 12.12 6.34 -9.05
CA GLU A 227 13.49 6.48 -9.56
C GLU A 227 13.62 6.01 -11.02
N ASP A 228 14.39 6.77 -11.82
CA ASP A 228 14.62 6.55 -13.25
C ASP A 228 13.36 6.31 -14.12
N ALA A 229 12.20 6.79 -13.66
CA ALA A 229 10.94 6.58 -14.36
C ALA A 229 10.87 7.30 -15.70
N ARG A 230 10.40 6.59 -16.73
CA ARG A 230 9.98 7.21 -18.00
C ARG A 230 8.64 7.88 -17.82
N VAL A 231 8.66 9.18 -17.54
CA VAL A 231 7.47 10.00 -17.33
C VAL A 231 6.79 10.33 -18.67
N ARG A 232 5.47 10.22 -18.68
CA ARG A 232 4.58 10.77 -19.71
C ARG A 232 3.58 11.69 -19.00
N MET A 233 3.36 12.86 -19.57
CA MET A 233 2.37 13.83 -19.09
C MET A 233 1.20 13.83 -20.06
N ILE A 234 -0.01 13.63 -19.54
CA ILE A 234 -1.24 13.51 -20.30
C ILE A 234 -2.21 14.58 -19.79
N MET A 235 -2.75 15.35 -20.73
CA MET A 235 -3.75 16.38 -20.48
C MET A 235 -5.11 15.88 -20.95
N THR A 236 -6.15 15.98 -20.12
CA THR A 236 -7.53 15.69 -20.53
C THR A 236 -8.21 16.95 -21.06
N GLU A 237 -9.47 16.82 -21.51
CA GLU A 237 -10.26 17.97 -22.00
C GLU A 237 -10.41 19.08 -20.95
N LYS A 238 -10.32 18.73 -19.66
CA LYS A 238 -10.36 19.68 -18.54
C LYS A 238 -9.20 20.68 -18.58
N GLY A 239 -7.98 20.21 -18.87
CA GLY A 239 -6.80 21.07 -18.99
C GLY A 239 -6.85 22.04 -20.17
N LEU A 240 -7.53 21.66 -21.26
CA LEU A 240 -7.69 22.50 -22.46
C LEU A 240 -8.55 23.76 -22.24
N LEU A 241 -9.38 23.77 -21.19
CA LEU A 241 -10.35 24.84 -20.91
C LEU A 241 -9.84 25.87 -19.89
N ALA A 242 -8.59 25.77 -19.42
CA ALA A 242 -8.00 26.75 -18.53
C ALA A 242 -7.91 28.13 -19.21
N PRO A 243 -8.55 29.20 -18.68
CA PRO A 243 -8.54 30.50 -19.32
C PRO A 243 -7.12 31.10 -19.30
N LEU A 244 -6.70 31.64 -20.45
CA LEU A 244 -5.47 32.42 -20.55
C LEU A 244 -5.61 33.69 -19.68
N ASN A 245 -5.05 33.64 -18.48
CA ASN A 245 -4.93 34.80 -17.60
C ASN A 245 -4.01 35.85 -18.26
N ARG A 246 -4.60 36.78 -19.00
CA ARG A 246 -3.88 37.88 -19.66
C ARG A 246 -3.37 38.87 -18.61
N VAL A 247 -2.19 38.60 -18.06
CA VAL A 247 -1.44 39.57 -17.24
C VAL A 247 -0.91 40.67 -18.17
N VAL A 248 -1.67 41.76 -18.31
CA VAL A 248 -1.19 42.96 -19.00
C VAL A 248 -0.32 43.75 -18.04
N HIS A 249 1.01 43.64 -18.19
CA HIS A 249 1.90 44.67 -17.66
C HIS A 249 1.67 45.95 -18.46
N ALA A 250 0.83 46.83 -17.93
CA ALA A 250 0.60 48.17 -18.45
C ALA A 250 1.86 49.01 -18.24
N GLY A 251 2.82 48.90 -19.17
CA GLY A 251 4.02 49.71 -19.17
C GLY A 251 3.67 51.18 -19.37
N ARG A 252 3.73 51.97 -18.30
CA ARG A 252 3.68 53.43 -18.40
C ARG A 252 4.46 54.11 -17.29
N GLU A 253 5.66 54.53 -17.63
CA GLU A 253 6.28 55.71 -17.02
C GLU A 253 6.94 56.51 -18.15
N GLU A 254 6.16 57.44 -18.72
CA GLU A 254 6.71 58.50 -19.56
C GLU A 254 7.49 59.44 -18.64
N VAL A 255 8.82 59.29 -18.58
CA VAL A 255 9.68 60.25 -17.88
C VAL A 255 9.59 61.58 -18.62
N PRO A 256 9.06 62.66 -18.01
CA PRO A 256 8.99 63.96 -18.68
C PRO A 256 10.40 64.50 -18.90
N ALA A 257 10.69 64.94 -20.12
CA ALA A 257 11.98 65.54 -20.44
C ALA A 257 12.15 66.86 -19.68
N MET A 258 13.10 66.89 -18.75
CA MET A 258 13.42 68.08 -17.96
C MET A 258 14.28 69.05 -18.80
N ARG A 259 13.69 70.17 -19.21
CA ARG A 259 14.35 71.38 -19.72
C ARG A 259 13.55 72.61 -19.32
#